data_AF-A0A6N8GJ27-F1
#
_entry.id   AF-A0A6N8GJ27-F1
#
_cell.length_a   1.000
_cell.length_b   1.000
_cell.length_c   1.000
_cell.angle_alpha   90.00
_cell.angle_beta   90.00
_cell.angle_gamma   90.00
#
_symmetry.space_group_name_H-M   'P 1'
#
loop_
_entity.id
_entity.type
_entity.pdbx_description
1 polymer ?
#
loop_
_entity_poly.entity_id
_entity_poly.type
_entity_poly.pdbx_seq_one_letter_code
_entity_poly.pdbx_strand_id
1 'polypeptide(L)'
;MPSLISRVTPSALYWFGVGCLLFTVLAFVVAFLGGNSGGAETAMTVFVVGFVAAAVGATVTAVVALAGAVGFAGARVRFLVLLVLSVLCHPLLWLGVVSSVL
;
A
#
# COMPACT_ATOMS: atom_id res chain seq x y z
N MET A 1 8.50 -0.67 -31.81
CA MET A 1 8.95 -0.93 -30.43
C MET A 1 7.79 -1.58 -29.68
N PRO A 2 7.89 -2.85 -29.22
CA PRO A 2 6.82 -3.41 -28.41
C PRO A 2 6.72 -2.61 -27.12
N SER A 3 5.50 -2.17 -26.77
CA SER A 3 5.25 -1.41 -25.55
C SER A 3 5.66 -2.24 -24.33
N LEU A 4 6.18 -1.61 -23.27
CA LEU A 4 6.60 -2.28 -22.02
C LEU A 4 5.49 -3.18 -21.42
N ILE A 5 4.23 -2.85 -21.69
CA ILE A 5 3.04 -3.64 -21.37
C ILE A 5 3.04 -5.05 -21.98
N SER A 6 3.66 -5.25 -23.15
CA SER A 6 3.76 -6.55 -23.82
C SER A 6 4.61 -7.57 -23.06
N ARG A 7 5.47 -7.14 -22.12
CA ARG A 7 6.37 -8.04 -21.38
C ARG A 7 5.91 -8.38 -19.97
N VAL A 8 4.92 -7.67 -19.44
CA VAL A 8 4.45 -7.84 -18.05
C VAL A 8 3.22 -8.74 -18.06
N THR A 9 3.33 -9.92 -17.45
CA THR A 9 2.17 -10.81 -17.28
C THR A 9 1.25 -10.27 -16.17
N PRO A 10 -0.08 -10.48 -16.29
CA PRO A 10 -1.03 -10.04 -15.25
C PRO A 10 -0.71 -10.64 -13.88
N SER A 11 -0.20 -11.87 -13.84
CA SER A 11 0.20 -12.54 -12.60
C SER A 11 1.39 -11.86 -11.93
N ALA A 12 2.42 -11.48 -12.70
CA ALA A 12 3.60 -10.80 -12.14
C ALA A 12 3.23 -9.43 -11.56
N LEU A 13 2.40 -8.66 -12.27
CA LEU A 13 1.93 -7.36 -11.80
C LEU A 13 1.06 -7.48 -10.55
N TYR A 14 0.17 -8.48 -10.50
CA TYR A 14 -0.66 -8.75 -9.33
C TYR A 14 0.18 -9.09 -8.10
N TRP A 15 1.14 -10.01 -8.22
CA TRP A 15 2.00 -10.41 -7.11
C TRP A 15 2.92 -9.29 -6.64
N PHE A 16 3.40 -8.44 -7.55
CA PHE A 16 4.12 -7.22 -7.18
C PHE A 16 3.25 -6.31 -6.30
N GLY A 17 2.00 -6.05 -6.70
CA GLY A 17 1.06 -5.27 -5.90
C GLY A 17 0.73 -5.92 -4.55
N VAL A 18 0.55 -7.24 -4.49
CA VAL A 18 0.39 -7.97 -3.21
C VAL A 18 1.62 -7.80 -2.31
N GLY A 19 2.82 -7.86 -2.88
CA GLY A 19 4.07 -7.61 -2.15
C GLY A 19 4.13 -6.20 -1.56
N CYS A 20 3.75 -5.18 -2.32
CA CYS A 20 3.66 -3.81 -1.83
C CYS A 20 2.61 -3.65 -0.72
N LEU A 21 1.46 -4.32 -0.83
CA LEU A 21 0.43 -4.30 0.21
C LEU A 21 0.93 -4.95 1.52
N LEU A 22 1.61 -6.09 1.41
CA LEU A 22 2.22 -6.75 2.57
C LEU A 22 3.29 -5.87 3.20
N PHE A 23 4.12 -5.20 2.39
CA PHE A 23 5.08 -4.22 2.86
C PHE A 23 4.40 -3.09 3.64
N THR A 24 3.26 -2.56 3.16
CA THR A 24 2.49 -1.55 3.90
C THR A 24 2.11 -2.02 5.29
N VAL A 25 1.54 -3.21 5.39
CA VAL A 25 1.11 -3.78 6.68
C VAL A 25 2.30 -3.98 7.61
N LEU A 26 3.39 -4.56 7.10
CA LEU A 26 4.61 -4.80 7.88
C LEU A 26 5.26 -3.50 8.33
N ALA A 27 5.39 -2.51 7.45
CA ALA A 27 5.95 -1.21 7.79
C ALA A 27 5.15 -0.54 8.90
N PHE A 28 3.82 -0.57 8.83
CA PHE A 28 2.96 -0.02 9.87
C PHE A 28 3.08 -0.78 11.20
N VAL A 29 3.07 -2.11 11.18
CA VAL A 29 3.22 -2.94 12.39
C VAL A 29 4.57 -2.70 13.06
N VAL A 30 5.65 -2.64 12.28
CA VAL A 30 7.00 -2.32 12.80
C VAL A 30 7.04 -0.90 13.37
N ALA A 31 6.42 0.08 12.69
CA ALA A 31 6.32 1.45 13.19
C ALA A 31 5.61 1.51 14.54
N PHE A 32 4.51 0.78 14.67
CA PHE A 32 3.69 0.74 15.87
C PHE A 32 4.41 0.05 17.03
N LEU A 33 4.97 -1.15 16.80
CA LEU A 33 5.70 -1.90 17.83
C LEU A 33 6.99 -1.18 18.24
N GLY A 34 7.76 -0.70 17.27
CA GLY A 34 8.98 0.07 17.52
C GLY A 34 8.69 1.37 18.24
N GLY A 35 7.60 2.06 17.86
CA GLY A 35 7.08 3.24 18.53
C GLY A 35 6.76 3.02 20.00
N ASN A 36 6.24 1.86 20.37
CA ASN A 36 5.89 1.55 21.77
C ASN A 36 7.07 1.05 22.63
N SER A 37 8.25 0.87 22.07
CA SER A 37 9.41 0.27 22.75
C SER A 37 10.53 1.26 23.15
N GLY A 38 10.44 2.52 22.69
CA GLY A 38 11.48 3.55 22.87
C GLY A 38 11.08 4.70 23.79
N GLY A 39 11.99 5.66 23.96
CA GLY A 39 11.68 6.96 24.55
C GLY A 39 10.78 7.78 23.62
N ALA A 40 10.08 8.81 24.13
CA ALA A 40 9.06 9.54 23.38
C ALA A 40 9.53 10.08 22.01
N GLU A 41 10.78 10.55 21.91
CA GLU A 41 11.35 11.11 20.69
C GLU A 41 11.70 10.03 19.64
N THR A 42 12.28 8.91 20.08
CA THR A 42 12.56 7.76 19.21
C THR A 42 11.28 7.07 18.77
N ALA A 43 10.31 6.97 19.68
CA ALA A 43 8.98 6.44 19.41
C ALA A 43 8.28 7.20 18.27
N MET A 44 8.25 8.53 18.37
CA MET A 44 7.64 9.40 17.38
C MET A 44 8.34 9.29 16.02
N THR A 45 9.67 9.28 16.01
CA THR A 45 10.45 9.17 14.77
C THR A 45 10.18 7.84 14.04
N VAL A 46 10.21 6.72 14.77
CA VAL A 46 9.95 5.39 14.22
C VAL A 46 8.52 5.28 13.68
N PHE A 47 7.55 5.83 14.42
CA PHE A 47 6.17 5.88 13.98
C PHE A 47 6.00 6.67 12.67
N VAL A 48 6.56 7.89 12.59
CA VAL A 48 6.45 8.73 11.39
C VAL A 48 7.09 8.08 10.17
N VAL A 49 8.31 7.55 10.31
CA VAL A 49 9.02 6.91 9.20
C VAL A 49 8.25 5.69 8.69
N GLY A 50 7.80 4.82 9.59
CA GLY A 50 7.06 3.64 9.19
C GLY A 50 5.65 3.96 8.66
N PHE A 51 5.01 5.02 9.15
CA PHE A 51 3.76 5.55 8.61
C PHE A 51 3.93 6.03 7.16
N VAL A 52 4.98 6.81 6.88
CA VAL A 52 5.29 7.28 5.52
C VAL A 52 5.60 6.09 4.61
N ALA A 53 6.42 5.14 5.06
CA ALA A 53 6.73 3.94 4.28
C ALA A 53 5.45 3.12 3.96
N ALA A 54 4.55 2.96 4.94
CA ALA A 54 3.28 2.30 4.75
C ALA A 54 2.38 3.04 3.73
N ALA A 55 2.32 4.37 3.82
CA ALA A 55 1.57 5.21 2.87
C ALA A 55 2.10 5.09 1.44
N VAL A 56 3.43 5.05 1.28
CA VAL A 56 4.06 4.84 -0.03
C VAL A 56 3.72 3.46 -0.58
N GLY A 57 3.85 2.40 0.21
CA GLY A 57 3.50 1.04 -0.20
C GLY A 57 2.03 0.91 -0.63
N ALA A 58 1.12 1.57 0.09
CA ALA A 58 -0.31 1.55 -0.22
C ALA A 58 -0.56 2.32 -1.53
N THR A 59 0.09 3.47 -1.71
CA THR A 59 -0.05 4.27 -2.93
C THR A 59 0.46 3.50 -4.16
N VAL A 60 1.62 2.86 -4.07
CA VAL A 60 2.17 2.02 -5.14
C VAL A 60 1.22 0.86 -5.46
N THR A 61 0.69 0.19 -4.44
CA THR A 61 -0.29 -0.89 -4.62
C THR A 61 -1.54 -0.41 -5.35
N ALA A 62 -2.09 0.75 -4.97
CA ALA A 62 -3.26 1.33 -5.62
C ALA A 62 -3.00 1.66 -7.10
N VAL A 63 -1.84 2.24 -7.42
CA VAL A 63 -1.44 2.55 -8.81
C VAL A 63 -1.31 1.26 -9.63
N VAL A 64 -0.65 0.25 -9.09
CA VAL A 64 -0.49 -1.06 -9.73
C VAL A 64 -1.85 -1.73 -9.96
N ALA A 65 -2.73 -1.66 -8.97
CA ALA A 65 -4.07 -2.22 -9.04
C ALA A 65 -4.94 -1.51 -10.08
N LEU A 66 -4.88 -0.18 -10.16
CA LEU A 66 -5.55 0.59 -11.21
C LEU A 66 -5.02 0.24 -12.60
N ALA A 67 -3.70 0.22 -12.77
CA ALA A 67 -3.07 -0.15 -14.04
C ALA A 67 -3.47 -1.57 -14.48
N GLY A 68 -3.50 -2.53 -13.54
CA GLY A 68 -3.92 -3.89 -13.81
C GLY A 68 -5.41 -4.03 -14.14
N ALA A 69 -6.28 -3.29 -13.45
CA ALA A 69 -7.71 -3.30 -13.69
C ALA A 69 -8.08 -2.71 -15.07
N VAL A 70 -7.33 -1.70 -15.54
CA VAL A 70 -7.51 -1.11 -16.87
C VAL A 70 -6.86 -1.96 -17.96
N GLY A 71 -5.67 -2.51 -17.70
CA GLY A 71 -4.87 -3.24 -18.68
C GLY A 71 -5.30 -4.70 -18.93
N PHE A 72 -5.97 -5.36 -17.98
CA PHE A 72 -6.27 -6.79 -18.06
C PHE A 72 -7.74 -7.10 -17.75
N ALA A 73 -8.60 -7.12 -18.79
CA ALA A 73 -10.02 -7.41 -18.65
C ALA A 73 -10.32 -8.75 -17.93
N GLY A 74 -9.56 -9.81 -18.26
CA GLY A 74 -9.74 -11.15 -17.67
C GLY A 74 -9.30 -11.27 -16.20
N ALA A 75 -8.47 -10.35 -15.70
CA ALA A 75 -7.99 -10.34 -14.32
C ALA A 75 -8.54 -9.15 -13.50
N ARG A 76 -9.44 -8.36 -14.09
CA ARG A 76 -9.91 -7.07 -13.55
C ARG A 76 -10.42 -7.19 -12.12
N VAL A 77 -11.22 -8.21 -11.81
CA VAL A 77 -11.79 -8.41 -10.48
C VAL A 77 -10.70 -8.55 -9.41
N ARG A 78 -9.62 -9.29 -9.70
CA ARG A 78 -8.50 -9.48 -8.76
C ARG A 78 -7.80 -8.16 -8.46
N PHE A 79 -7.59 -7.35 -9.49
CA PHE A 79 -7.00 -6.03 -9.34
C PHE A 79 -7.93 -5.03 -8.63
N LEU A 80 -9.25 -5.11 -8.85
CA LEU A 80 -10.21 -4.29 -8.09
C LEU A 80 -10.24 -4.67 -6.61
N VAL A 81 -10.18 -5.95 -6.27
CA VAL A 81 -10.04 -6.39 -4.87
C VAL A 81 -8.75 -5.84 -4.26
N LEU A 82 -7.63 -5.94 -4.98
CA LEU A 82 -6.36 -5.39 -4.53
C LEU A 82 -6.42 -3.87 -4.34
N LEU A 83 -7.12 -3.15 -5.22
CA LEU A 83 -7.34 -1.72 -5.10
C LEU A 83 -8.15 -1.38 -3.84
N VAL A 84 -9.25 -2.08 -3.60
CA VAL A 84 -10.07 -1.88 -2.40
C VAL A 84 -9.26 -2.14 -1.14
N LEU A 85 -8.51 -3.25 -1.09
CA LEU A 85 -7.63 -3.55 0.05
C LEU A 85 -6.57 -2.46 0.24
N SER A 86 -5.96 -1.98 -0.85
CA SER A 86 -4.98 -0.91 -0.81
C SER A 86 -5.54 0.41 -0.26
N VAL A 87 -6.79 0.74 -0.60
CA VAL A 87 -7.50 1.91 -0.07
C VAL A 87 -7.83 1.70 1.40
N LEU A 88 -8.38 0.54 1.77
CA LEU A 88 -8.69 0.21 3.16
C LEU A 88 -7.46 0.20 4.07
N CYS A 89 -6.30 -0.20 3.54
CA CYS A 89 -5.03 -0.19 4.27
C CYS A 89 -4.28 1.14 4.16
N HIS A 90 -4.83 2.17 3.50
CA HIS A 90 -4.10 3.43 3.27
C HIS A 90 -4.09 4.29 4.55
N PRO A 91 -2.93 4.48 5.19
CA PRO A 91 -2.88 5.09 6.52
C PRO A 91 -3.28 6.58 6.50
N LEU A 92 -3.13 7.28 5.37
CA LEU A 92 -3.57 8.68 5.22
C LEU A 92 -5.10 8.81 5.23
N LEU A 93 -5.82 7.82 4.67
CA LEU A 93 -7.28 7.83 4.71
C LEU A 93 -7.79 7.72 6.14
N TRP A 94 -7.19 6.83 6.94
CA TRP A 94 -7.52 6.71 8.36
C TRP A 94 -7.21 7.98 9.14
N LEU A 95 -6.07 8.63 8.87
CA LEU A 95 -5.72 9.89 9.52
C LEU A 95 -6.73 10.99 9.20
N GLY A 96 -7.16 11.10 7.93
CA GLY A 96 -8.21 12.01 7.50
C GLY A 96 -9.56 11.73 8.18
N VAL A 97 -9.97 10.46 8.23
CA VAL A 97 -11.19 10.04 8.91
C VAL A 97 -11.14 10.43 10.39
N VAL A 98 -10.08 10.05 11.11
CA VAL A 98 -9.92 10.40 12.54
C VAL A 98 -9.95 11.91 12.75
N SER A 99 -9.31 12.69 11.88
CA SER A 99 -9.31 14.16 11.98
C SER A 99 -10.68 14.81 11.74
N SER A 100 -11.62 14.10 11.12
CA SER A 100 -12.98 14.60 10.87
C SER A 100 -13.99 14.30 11.98
N VAL A 101 -13.62 13.43 12.93
CA VAL A 101 -14.47 13.04 14.06
C VAL A 101 -14.03 13.67 15.39
N LEU A 102 -12.87 14.31 15.40
CA LEU A 102 -12.29 15.05 16.53
C LEU A 102 -12.56 16.55 16.39
#